data_AF-W4FD18-F1
#
_entry.id   AF-W4FD18-F1
#
_cell.length_a   1.000
_cell.length_b   1.000
_cell.length_c   1.000
_cell.angle_alpha   90.00
_cell.angle_beta   90.00
_cell.angle_gamma   90.00
#
_symmetry.space_group_name_H-M   'P 1'
#
loop_
_entity.id
_entity.type
_entity.pdbx_description
1 polymer ?
#
loop_
_entity_poly.entity_id
_entity_poly.type
_entity_poly.pdbx_seq_one_letter_code
_entity_poly.pdbx_strand_id
1 'polypeptide(L)'
;MANSARRALSKYIYWTEDIELAILREAIRVEPFAADHGELLARWTLVAAAVAEQEPRVTPRAAREHVHMLLKKFKADDQAQRLSSGTAEEVTEKVQLLQDIAMRMDEVASSRTMKKTKETAKRDLLETTGEKLCREAEVRVAKRSRTSTGSASDDLGESNLTELFEFEKKRHNDEHEYRMERLKLDREEQVLRRAQSMQMENIVGILAQFMKSHQQKDNET
;
A
#
# COMPACT_ATOMS: atom_id res chain seq x y z
N MET A 1 8.02 -56.19 -11.80
CA MET A 1 8.37 -55.23 -10.73
C MET A 1 9.36 -54.22 -11.29
N ALA A 2 9.06 -52.94 -11.07
CA ALA A 2 9.93 -51.76 -11.22
C ALA A 2 10.46 -51.42 -12.61
N ASN A 3 9.70 -50.60 -13.34
CA ASN A 3 10.29 -49.64 -14.29
C ASN A 3 9.77 -48.24 -13.95
N SER A 4 10.19 -47.72 -12.78
CA SER A 4 9.96 -46.33 -12.41
C SER A 4 11.07 -45.50 -13.06
N ALA A 5 10.89 -45.22 -14.35
CA ALA A 5 11.67 -44.19 -15.01
C ALA A 5 11.35 -42.87 -14.30
N ARG A 6 12.32 -42.37 -13.52
CA ARG A 6 12.31 -40.99 -13.04
C ARG A 6 12.40 -40.10 -14.28
N ARG A 7 11.24 -39.77 -14.87
CA ARG A 7 11.11 -38.73 -15.88
C ARG A 7 11.77 -37.49 -15.30
N ALA A 8 12.80 -36.98 -15.95
CA ALA A 8 13.36 -35.67 -15.63
C ALA A 8 12.18 -34.69 -15.61
N LEU A 9 11.88 -34.17 -14.43
CA LEU A 9 10.78 -33.25 -14.21
C LEU A 9 11.07 -32.01 -15.06
N SER A 10 10.35 -31.87 -16.19
CA SER A 10 10.32 -30.64 -17.00
C SER A 10 10.27 -29.42 -16.06
N LYS A 11 11.11 -28.41 -16.33
CA LYS A 11 11.07 -27.12 -15.61
C LYS A 11 9.78 -26.34 -15.88
N TYR A 12 9.04 -26.73 -16.91
CA TYR A 12 7.85 -26.05 -17.38
C TYR A 12 6.59 -26.78 -16.93
N ILE A 13 5.60 -26.01 -16.46
CA ILE A 13 4.24 -26.47 -16.22
C ILE A 13 3.63 -26.84 -17.57
N TYR A 14 3.09 -28.06 -17.68
CA TYR A 14 2.39 -28.48 -18.87
C TYR A 14 0.90 -28.17 -18.74
N TRP A 15 0.47 -27.09 -19.38
CA TRP A 15 -0.93 -26.68 -19.38
C TRP A 15 -1.72 -27.49 -20.40
N THR A 16 -2.45 -28.50 -19.91
CA THR A 16 -3.45 -29.23 -20.71
C THR A 16 -4.81 -28.57 -20.58
N GLU A 17 -5.69 -28.84 -21.55
CA GLU A 17 -7.07 -28.36 -21.50
C GLU A 17 -7.80 -28.83 -20.23
N ASP A 18 -7.57 -30.08 -19.78
CA ASP A 18 -8.15 -30.60 -18.54
C ASP A 18 -7.72 -29.80 -17.30
N ILE A 19 -6.44 -29.42 -17.21
CA ILE A 19 -5.92 -28.61 -16.09
C ILE A 19 -6.50 -27.19 -16.18
N GLU A 20 -6.60 -26.63 -17.39
CA GLU A 20 -7.19 -25.31 -17.60
C GLU A 20 -8.67 -25.29 -17.20
N LEU A 21 -9.46 -26.29 -17.61
CA LEU A 21 -10.86 -26.43 -17.22
C LEU A 21 -11.00 -26.60 -15.69
N ALA A 22 -10.17 -27.43 -15.07
CA ALA A 22 -10.18 -27.64 -13.63
C ALA A 22 -9.89 -26.33 -12.85
N ILE A 23 -8.87 -25.57 -13.27
CA ILE A 23 -8.57 -24.28 -12.65
C ILE A 23 -9.69 -23.26 -12.88
N LEU A 24 -10.30 -23.21 -14.07
CA LEU A 24 -11.38 -22.27 -14.37
C LEU A 24 -12.64 -22.57 -13.58
N ARG A 25 -13.06 -23.84 -13.50
CA ARG A 25 -14.18 -24.29 -12.65
C ARG A 25 -13.96 -23.90 -11.20
N GLU A 26 -12.75 -24.14 -10.69
CA GLU A 26 -12.41 -23.82 -9.31
C GLU A 26 -12.31 -22.30 -9.08
N ALA A 27 -11.84 -21.53 -10.07
CA ALA A 27 -11.80 -20.07 -9.99
C ALA A 27 -13.21 -19.45 -9.92
N ILE A 28 -14.20 -20.03 -10.61
CA ILE A 28 -15.62 -19.64 -10.44
C ILE A 28 -16.11 -20.00 -9.05
N ARG A 29 -15.82 -21.21 -8.57
CA ARG A 29 -16.31 -21.69 -7.27
C ARG A 29 -15.75 -20.87 -6.09
N VAL A 30 -14.46 -20.55 -6.12
CA VAL A 30 -13.74 -19.86 -5.03
C VAL A 30 -13.85 -18.33 -5.14
N GLU A 31 -14.09 -17.82 -6.35
CA GLU A 31 -14.07 -16.40 -6.70
C GLU A 31 -12.86 -15.64 -6.08
N PRO A 32 -11.62 -15.96 -6.48
CA PRO A 32 -10.43 -15.29 -5.94
C PRO A 32 -10.42 -13.77 -6.19
N PHE A 33 -11.05 -13.32 -7.27
CA PHE A 33 -11.19 -11.90 -7.63
C PHE A 33 -12.15 -11.14 -6.70
N ALA A 34 -13.04 -11.84 -6.01
CA ALA A 34 -13.94 -11.28 -5.00
C ALA A 34 -13.30 -11.19 -3.61
N ALA A 35 -12.04 -11.65 -3.45
CA ALA A 35 -11.36 -11.70 -2.16
C ALA A 35 -11.31 -10.35 -1.43
N ASP A 36 -11.56 -10.39 -0.12
CA ASP A 36 -11.35 -9.26 0.77
C ASP A 36 -9.85 -9.00 0.98
N HIS A 37 -9.54 -7.87 1.63
CA HIS A 37 -8.16 -7.47 1.88
C HIS A 37 -7.40 -8.57 2.66
N GLY A 38 -6.30 -9.05 2.10
CA GLY A 38 -5.47 -10.11 2.70
C GLY A 38 -5.86 -11.55 2.34
N GLU A 39 -7.04 -11.80 1.76
CA GLU A 39 -7.49 -13.17 1.46
C GLU A 39 -7.10 -13.68 0.07
N LEU A 40 -6.63 -12.79 -0.81
CA LEU A 40 -6.36 -13.10 -2.22
C LEU A 40 -5.46 -14.32 -2.40
N LEU A 41 -4.35 -14.38 -1.66
CA LEU A 41 -3.41 -15.49 -1.75
C LEU A 41 -4.02 -16.81 -1.27
N ALA A 42 -4.82 -16.77 -0.19
CA ALA A 42 -5.49 -17.95 0.35
C ALA A 42 -6.48 -18.52 -0.67
N ARG A 43 -7.28 -17.66 -1.33
CA ARG A 43 -8.22 -18.09 -2.37
C ARG A 43 -7.52 -18.70 -3.58
N TRP A 44 -6.42 -18.09 -4.05
CA TRP A 44 -5.62 -18.69 -5.13
C TRP A 44 -4.92 -19.99 -4.71
N THR A 45 -4.69 -20.21 -3.41
CA THR A 45 -4.15 -21.47 -2.89
C THR A 45 -5.17 -22.59 -3.02
N LEU A 46 -6.45 -22.32 -2.75
CA LEU A 46 -7.53 -23.29 -2.99
C LEU A 46 -7.64 -23.64 -4.48
N VAL A 47 -7.56 -22.63 -5.35
CA VAL A 47 -7.59 -22.86 -6.81
C VAL A 47 -6.43 -23.74 -7.29
N ALA A 48 -5.21 -23.48 -6.82
CA ALA A 48 -4.07 -24.31 -7.16
C ALA A 48 -4.17 -25.73 -6.58
N ALA A 49 -4.76 -25.89 -5.40
CA ALA A 49 -4.95 -27.20 -4.77
C ALA A 49 -5.86 -28.13 -5.59
N ALA A 50 -6.85 -27.60 -6.32
CA ALA A 50 -7.76 -28.39 -7.14
C ALA A 50 -7.08 -29.11 -8.30
N VAL A 51 -5.90 -28.65 -8.73
CA VAL A 51 -5.11 -29.29 -9.80
C VAL A 51 -3.79 -29.87 -9.34
N ALA A 52 -3.55 -29.89 -8.02
CA ALA A 52 -2.29 -30.34 -7.46
C ALA A 52 -2.04 -31.85 -7.67
N GLU A 53 -3.11 -32.65 -7.82
CA GLU A 53 -3.00 -34.08 -8.12
C GLU A 53 -2.54 -34.32 -9.57
N GLN A 54 -3.04 -33.52 -10.52
CA GLN A 54 -2.69 -33.63 -11.95
C GLN A 54 -1.36 -32.94 -12.27
N GLU A 55 -1.13 -31.75 -11.75
CA GLU A 55 0.11 -31.00 -11.92
C GLU A 55 0.53 -30.31 -10.61
N PRO A 56 1.36 -30.99 -9.78
CA PRO A 56 1.74 -30.50 -8.44
C PRO A 56 2.62 -29.25 -8.48
N ARG A 57 3.12 -28.84 -9.65
CA ARG A 57 3.91 -27.61 -9.80
C ARG A 57 3.06 -26.36 -9.95
N VAL A 58 1.74 -26.48 -10.09
CA VAL A 58 0.86 -25.32 -10.14
C VAL A 58 0.88 -24.64 -8.78
N THR A 59 1.59 -23.51 -8.72
CA THR A 59 1.58 -22.62 -7.55
C THR A 59 0.36 -21.68 -7.61
N PRO A 60 -0.06 -21.08 -6.48
CA PRO A 60 -1.15 -20.10 -6.46
C PRO A 60 -0.90 -18.93 -7.44
N ARG A 61 0.36 -18.52 -7.56
CA ARG A 61 0.80 -17.50 -8.50
C ARG A 61 0.67 -17.96 -9.96
N ALA A 62 1.12 -19.17 -10.27
CA ALA A 62 1.04 -19.73 -11.62
C ALA A 62 -0.42 -19.91 -12.07
N ALA A 63 -1.29 -20.42 -11.19
CA ALA A 63 -2.73 -20.53 -11.44
C ALA A 63 -3.34 -19.16 -11.79
N ARG A 64 -3.06 -18.14 -10.97
CA ARG A 64 -3.53 -16.77 -11.22
C ARG A 64 -3.06 -16.21 -12.55
N GLU A 65 -1.76 -16.28 -12.82
CA GLU A 65 -1.17 -15.74 -14.05
C GLU A 65 -1.73 -16.45 -15.28
N HIS A 66 -1.94 -17.77 -15.20
CA HIS A 66 -2.50 -18.54 -16.30
C HIS A 66 -3.98 -18.21 -16.57
N VAL A 67 -4.80 -18.11 -15.52
CA VAL A 67 -6.21 -17.69 -15.66
C VAL A 67 -6.30 -16.28 -16.26
N HIS A 68 -5.48 -15.34 -15.79
CA HIS A 68 -5.44 -13.99 -16.38
C HIS A 68 -5.00 -14.00 -17.84
N MET A 69 -4.05 -14.86 -18.21
CA MET A 69 -3.63 -15.02 -19.60
C MET A 69 -4.76 -15.58 -20.47
N LEU A 70 -5.50 -16.57 -19.99
CA LEU A 70 -6.66 -17.13 -20.69
C LEU A 70 -7.78 -16.09 -20.88
N LEU A 71 -8.11 -15.33 -19.83
CA LEU A 71 -9.08 -14.23 -19.91
C LEU A 71 -8.65 -13.13 -20.89
N LYS A 72 -7.35 -12.81 -20.93
CA LYS A 72 -6.80 -11.82 -21.86
C LYS A 72 -6.92 -12.29 -23.30
N LYS A 73 -6.59 -13.55 -23.58
CA LYS A 73 -6.78 -14.16 -24.91
C LYS A 73 -8.25 -14.14 -25.30
N PHE A 74 -9.13 -14.63 -24.42
CA PHE A 74 -10.57 -14.62 -24.63
C PHE A 74 -11.12 -13.22 -24.99
N LYS A 75 -10.73 -12.18 -24.26
CA LYS A 75 -11.16 -10.81 -24.57
C LYS A 75 -10.64 -10.31 -25.92
N ALA A 76 -9.43 -10.69 -26.31
CA ALA A 76 -8.87 -10.33 -27.61
C ALA A 76 -9.58 -11.08 -28.75
N ASP A 77 -9.90 -12.36 -28.53
CA ASP A 77 -10.59 -13.21 -29.50
C ASP A 77 -12.07 -12.78 -29.65
N ASP A 78 -12.78 -12.50 -28.55
CA ASP A 78 -14.15 -11.94 -28.58
C ASP A 78 -14.19 -10.58 -29.30
N GLN A 79 -13.18 -9.73 -29.08
CA GLN A 79 -13.06 -8.47 -29.82
C GLN A 79 -12.82 -8.70 -31.32
N ALA A 80 -11.95 -9.65 -31.68
CA ALA A 80 -11.68 -9.99 -33.07
C ALA A 80 -12.91 -10.59 -33.77
N GLN A 81 -13.64 -11.49 -33.09
CA GLN A 81 -14.87 -12.11 -33.59
C GLN A 81 -16.02 -11.09 -33.77
N ARG A 82 -16.17 -10.15 -32.84
CA ARG A 82 -17.14 -9.04 -32.98
C ARG A 82 -16.83 -8.12 -34.15
N LEU A 83 -15.55 -7.95 -34.48
CA LEU A 83 -15.11 -7.17 -35.64
C LEU A 83 -15.24 -7.95 -36.95
N SER A 84 -15.26 -9.29 -36.92
CA SER A 84 -15.36 -10.14 -38.12
C SER A 84 -16.76 -10.64 -38.46
N SER A 85 -17.73 -10.61 -37.53
CA SER A 85 -19.14 -11.02 -37.68
C SER A 85 -19.42 -12.41 -38.27
N GLY A 86 -20.13 -13.25 -37.49
CA GLY A 86 -21.15 -14.15 -38.07
C GLY A 86 -20.80 -15.63 -38.20
N THR A 87 -19.80 -16.16 -37.49
CA THR A 87 -19.57 -17.61 -37.42
C THR A 87 -19.91 -18.12 -36.03
N ALA A 88 -20.92 -18.99 -35.95
CA ALA A 88 -21.29 -19.72 -34.75
C ALA A 88 -20.23 -20.79 -34.47
N GLU A 89 -19.17 -20.41 -33.76
CA GLU A 89 -18.26 -21.39 -33.16
C GLU A 89 -18.99 -22.11 -32.02
N GLU A 90 -18.75 -23.41 -31.93
CA GLU A 90 -19.24 -24.24 -30.83
C GLU A 90 -18.72 -23.67 -29.51
N VAL A 91 -19.64 -23.22 -28.67
CA VAL A 91 -19.31 -22.65 -27.37
C VAL A 91 -18.79 -23.79 -26.48
N THR A 92 -17.48 -23.98 -26.46
CA THR A 92 -16.83 -24.93 -25.57
C THR A 92 -17.06 -24.52 -24.12
N GLU A 93 -17.06 -25.51 -23.21
CA GLU A 93 -17.20 -25.25 -21.77
C GLU A 93 -16.19 -24.21 -21.28
N LYS A 94 -14.96 -24.25 -21.81
CA LYS A 94 -13.91 -23.28 -21.51
C LYS A 94 -14.33 -21.84 -21.80
N VAL A 95 -15.01 -21.60 -22.92
CA VAL A 95 -15.51 -20.28 -23.31
C VAL A 95 -16.61 -19.81 -22.37
N GLN A 96 -17.54 -20.69 -21.98
CA GLN A 96 -18.57 -20.36 -20.97
C GLN A 96 -17.94 -19.97 -19.64
N LEU A 97 -17.00 -20.77 -19.14
CA LEU A 97 -16.32 -20.48 -17.88
C LEU A 97 -15.57 -19.14 -17.92
N LEU A 98 -14.91 -18.82 -19.05
CA LEU A 98 -14.19 -17.55 -19.21
C LEU A 98 -15.15 -16.35 -19.28
N GLN A 99 -16.30 -16.51 -19.94
CA GLN A 99 -17.35 -15.50 -20.00
C GLN A 99 -17.95 -15.24 -18.61
N ASP A 100 -18.27 -16.30 -17.87
CA ASP A 100 -18.83 -16.21 -16.51
C ASP A 100 -17.84 -15.54 -15.54
N ILE A 101 -16.56 -15.93 -15.58
CA ILE A 101 -15.52 -15.28 -14.77
C ILE A 101 -15.42 -13.79 -15.12
N ALA A 102 -15.42 -13.45 -16.40
CA ALA A 102 -15.34 -12.06 -16.83
C ALA A 102 -16.53 -11.22 -16.33
N MET A 103 -17.74 -11.74 -16.47
CA MET A 103 -18.96 -11.10 -15.98
C MET A 103 -18.93 -10.90 -14.45
N ARG A 104 -18.54 -11.95 -13.70
CA ARG A 104 -18.41 -11.88 -12.24
C ARG A 104 -17.33 -10.89 -11.80
N MET A 105 -16.22 -10.79 -12.52
CA MET A 105 -15.19 -9.78 -12.25
C MET A 105 -15.71 -8.35 -12.43
N ASP A 106 -16.51 -8.09 -13.46
CA ASP A 106 -17.10 -6.78 -13.73
C ASP A 106 -18.18 -6.43 -12.69
N GLU A 107 -18.98 -7.39 -12.24
CA GLU A 107 -19.93 -7.25 -11.12
C GLU A 107 -19.22 -6.94 -9.79
N VAL A 108 -18.14 -7.63 -9.49
CA VAL A 108 -17.32 -7.36 -8.30
C VAL A 108 -16.70 -5.96 -8.38
N ALA A 109 -16.17 -5.58 -9.55
CA ALA A 109 -15.60 -4.24 -9.75
C ALA A 109 -16.65 -3.14 -9.57
N SER A 110 -17.82 -3.28 -10.21
CA SER A 110 -18.93 -2.31 -10.11
C SER A 110 -19.52 -2.22 -8.71
N SER A 111 -19.65 -3.33 -7.99
CA SER A 111 -20.12 -3.31 -6.60
C SER A 111 -19.12 -2.60 -5.66
N ARG A 112 -17.81 -2.77 -5.88
CA ARG A 112 -16.76 -2.08 -5.13
C ARG A 112 -16.75 -0.58 -5.42
N THR A 113 -16.90 -0.17 -6.68
CA THR A 113 -16.99 1.26 -7.04
C THR A 113 -18.24 1.90 -6.45
N MET A 114 -19.40 1.24 -6.51
CA MET A 114 -20.66 1.73 -5.92
C MET A 114 -20.57 1.89 -4.40
N LYS A 115 -19.93 0.95 -3.70
CA LYS A 115 -19.69 1.07 -2.25
C LYS A 115 -18.81 2.29 -1.95
N LYS A 116 -17.71 2.44 -2.70
CA LYS A 116 -16.78 3.56 -2.54
C LYS A 116 -17.45 4.92 -2.82
N THR A 117 -18.22 5.04 -3.91
CA THR A 117 -18.91 6.30 -4.26
C THR A 117 -19.97 6.67 -3.22
N LYS A 118 -20.70 5.68 -2.69
CA LYS A 118 -21.67 5.91 -1.62
C LYS A 118 -21.00 6.37 -0.33
N GLU A 119 -19.84 5.81 0.00
CA GLU A 119 -19.05 6.21 1.17
C GLU A 119 -18.49 7.62 1.01
N THR A 120 -17.91 7.95 -0.15
CA THR A 120 -17.39 9.29 -0.43
C THR A 120 -18.52 10.33 -0.41
N ALA A 121 -19.66 10.04 -1.02
CA ALA A 121 -20.81 10.95 -0.99
C ALA A 121 -21.32 11.22 0.43
N LYS A 122 -21.32 10.20 1.31
CA LYS A 122 -21.64 10.38 2.73
C LYS A 122 -20.62 11.26 3.44
N ARG A 123 -19.33 11.06 3.19
CA ARG A 123 -18.25 11.89 3.76
C ARG A 123 -18.39 13.34 3.31
N ASP A 124 -18.55 13.57 2.01
CA ASP A 124 -18.68 14.93 1.44
C ASP A 124 -19.94 15.64 1.95
N LEU A 125 -21.03 14.92 2.15
CA LEU A 125 -22.26 15.47 2.74
C LEU A 125 -22.04 15.92 4.20
N LEU A 126 -21.35 15.10 5.01
CA LEU A 126 -21.01 15.44 6.39
C LEU A 126 -20.09 16.66 6.46
N GLU A 127 -19.08 16.70 5.60
CA GLU A 127 -18.14 17.83 5.47
C GLU A 127 -18.89 19.13 5.09
N THR A 128 -19.70 19.09 4.04
CA THR A 128 -20.53 20.23 3.61
C THR A 128 -21.49 20.70 4.72
N THR A 129 -22.03 19.76 5.50
CA THR A 129 -22.92 20.09 6.63
C THR A 129 -22.13 20.75 7.76
N GLY A 130 -20.93 20.25 8.08
CA GLY A 130 -20.01 20.87 9.03
C GLY A 130 -19.65 22.30 8.63
N GLU A 131 -19.26 22.51 7.37
CA GLU A 131 -18.95 23.85 6.86
C GLU A 131 -20.12 24.83 6.99
N LYS A 132 -21.35 24.38 6.72
CA LYS A 132 -22.55 25.22 6.88
C LYS A 132 -22.74 25.65 8.34
N LEU A 133 -22.56 24.73 9.28
CA LEU A 133 -22.68 25.04 10.72
C LEU A 133 -21.60 26.02 11.18
N CYS A 134 -20.35 25.87 10.71
CA CYS A 134 -19.27 26.81 11.01
C CYS A 134 -19.58 28.22 10.48
N ARG A 135 -19.97 28.34 9.20
CA ARG A 135 -20.36 29.63 8.60
C ARG A 135 -21.53 30.27 9.35
N GLU A 136 -22.54 29.49 9.75
CA GLU A 136 -23.67 30.02 10.52
C GLU A 136 -23.23 30.51 11.92
N ALA A 137 -22.31 29.79 12.57
CA ALA A 137 -21.73 30.21 13.84
C ALA A 137 -20.92 31.50 13.72
N GLU A 138 -20.08 31.63 12.68
CA GLU A 138 -19.34 32.86 12.36
C GLU A 138 -20.29 34.05 12.17
N VAL A 139 -21.37 33.86 11.39
CA VAL A 139 -22.40 34.90 11.22
C VAL A 139 -23.05 35.27 12.55
N ARG A 140 -23.36 34.29 13.42
CA ARG A 140 -23.93 34.56 14.75
C ARG A 140 -22.95 35.33 15.65
N VAL A 141 -21.67 35.00 15.63
CA VAL A 141 -20.62 35.72 16.37
C VAL A 141 -20.50 37.15 15.85
N ALA A 142 -20.39 37.34 14.53
CA ALA A 142 -20.29 38.66 13.90
C ALA A 142 -21.53 39.54 14.13
N LYS A 143 -22.72 38.94 14.25
CA LYS A 143 -23.94 39.69 14.62
C LYS A 143 -23.89 40.16 16.07
N ARG A 144 -23.44 39.31 17.01
CA ARG A 144 -23.31 39.70 18.43
C ARG A 144 -22.28 40.81 18.64
N SER A 145 -21.13 40.75 17.97
CA SER A 145 -20.10 41.78 18.09
C SER A 145 -20.54 43.14 17.56
N ARG A 146 -21.42 43.18 16.54
CA ARG A 146 -22.00 44.44 16.01
C ARG A 146 -23.08 45.04 16.91
N THR A 147 -23.76 44.22 17.71
CA THR A 147 -24.79 44.69 18.66
C THR A 147 -24.23 45.09 20.02
N SER A 148 -23.00 44.66 20.37
CA SER A 148 -22.34 45.05 21.63
C SER A 148 -21.64 46.41 21.55
N THR A 149 -21.39 46.97 20.36
CA THR A 149 -20.72 48.27 20.15
C THR A 149 -21.59 49.49 20.54
N GLY A 150 -22.69 49.28 21.26
CA GLY A 150 -23.57 50.32 21.80
C GLY A 150 -23.35 50.64 23.28
N SER A 151 -22.25 50.19 23.89
CA SER A 151 -21.88 50.59 25.25
C SER A 151 -20.39 50.88 25.37
N ALA A 152 -20.05 52.08 25.82
CA ALA A 152 -18.71 52.63 25.90
C ALA A 152 -17.85 51.99 27.01
N SER A 153 -17.55 50.69 26.88
CA SER A 153 -16.61 49.99 27.77
C SER A 153 -15.74 48.91 27.11
N ASP A 154 -15.74 48.78 25.77
CA ASP A 154 -15.06 47.67 25.05
C ASP A 154 -13.53 47.85 24.86
N ASP A 155 -12.99 49.06 25.00
CA ASP A 155 -11.58 49.35 24.66
C ASP A 155 -10.56 48.63 25.60
N LEU A 156 -10.93 48.38 26.86
CA LEU A 156 -10.05 47.72 27.83
C LEU A 156 -10.10 46.18 27.75
N GLY A 157 -11.20 45.60 27.26
CA GLY A 157 -11.38 44.15 27.17
C GLY A 157 -10.69 43.55 25.96
N GLU A 158 -10.70 44.26 24.83
CA GLU A 158 -10.10 43.82 23.56
C GLU A 158 -8.56 43.88 23.63
N SER A 159 -8.01 44.90 24.30
CA SER A 159 -6.57 45.00 24.58
C SER A 159 -6.06 43.85 25.45
N ASN A 160 -6.81 43.46 26.50
CA ASN A 160 -6.43 42.38 27.41
C ASN A 160 -6.52 40.99 26.75
N LEU A 161 -7.53 40.76 25.89
CA LEU A 161 -7.64 39.52 25.12
C LEU A 161 -6.55 39.39 24.06
N THR A 162 -6.20 40.52 23.42
CA THR A 162 -5.08 40.58 22.46
C THR A 162 -3.76 40.29 23.16
N GLU A 163 -3.53 40.88 24.34
CA GLU A 163 -2.34 40.64 25.16
C GLU A 163 -2.24 39.17 25.61
N LEU A 164 -3.37 38.53 25.94
CA LEU A 164 -3.41 37.10 26.27
C LEU A 164 -3.05 36.20 25.08
N PHE A 165 -3.55 36.50 23.87
CA PHE A 165 -3.20 35.75 22.66
C PHE A 165 -1.73 35.94 22.28
N GLU A 166 -1.19 37.15 22.44
CA GLU A 166 0.23 37.43 22.22
C GLU A 166 1.10 36.69 23.24
N PHE A 167 0.69 36.65 24.50
CA PHE A 167 1.37 35.89 25.55
C PHE A 167 1.39 34.38 25.24
N GLU A 168 0.26 33.82 24.84
CA GLU A 168 0.17 32.38 24.52
C GLU A 168 0.97 32.03 23.26
N LYS A 169 0.93 32.88 22.24
CA LYS A 169 1.75 32.74 21.02
C LYS A 169 3.24 32.82 21.35
N LYS A 170 3.64 33.78 22.20
CA LYS A 170 5.01 33.93 22.67
C LYS A 170 5.46 32.70 23.45
N ARG A 171 4.64 32.22 24.40
CA ARG A 171 4.91 30.98 25.16
C ARG A 171 5.16 29.79 24.24
N HIS A 172 4.34 29.60 23.21
CA HIS A 172 4.51 28.49 22.27
C HIS A 172 5.78 28.63 21.43
N ASN A 173 6.10 29.85 20.98
CA ASN A 173 7.32 30.12 20.23
C ASN A 173 8.56 29.87 21.07
N ASP A 174 8.59 30.39 22.30
CA ASP A 174 9.69 30.18 23.25
C ASP A 174 9.87 28.67 23.54
N GLU A 175 8.77 27.94 23.77
CA GLU A 175 8.81 26.49 23.99
C GLU A 175 9.36 25.72 22.76
N HIS A 176 8.98 26.15 21.55
CA HIS A 176 9.50 25.57 20.31
C HIS A 176 10.99 25.87 20.12
N GLU A 177 11.42 27.10 20.41
CA GLU A 177 12.80 27.53 20.31
C GLU A 177 13.70 26.74 21.27
N TYR A 178 13.31 26.61 22.54
CA TYR A 178 14.03 25.77 23.51
C TYR A 178 14.14 24.31 23.04
N ARG A 179 13.09 23.77 22.44
CA ARG A 179 13.10 22.40 21.92
C ARG A 179 14.09 22.25 20.76
N MET A 180 14.13 23.22 19.86
CA MET A 180 15.05 23.24 18.72
C MET A 180 16.50 23.43 19.17
N GLU A 181 16.74 24.32 20.13
CA GLU A 181 18.08 24.54 20.68
C GLU A 181 18.61 23.31 21.40
N ARG A 182 17.77 22.62 22.18
CA ARG A 182 18.14 21.34 22.81
C ARG A 182 18.54 20.29 21.77
N LEU A 183 17.75 20.13 20.71
CA LEU A 183 18.08 19.21 19.62
C LEU A 183 19.38 19.59 18.90
N LYS A 184 19.67 20.89 18.79
CA LYS A 184 20.91 21.38 18.19
C LYS A 184 22.11 21.02 19.06
N LEU A 185 22.03 21.23 20.38
CA LEU A 185 23.07 20.84 21.32
C LEU A 185 23.32 19.32 21.30
N ASP A 186 22.25 18.51 21.32
CA ASP A 186 22.38 17.05 21.23
C ASP A 186 23.08 16.62 19.92
N ARG A 187 22.77 17.28 18.81
CA ARG A 187 23.43 17.03 17.51
C ARG A 187 24.91 17.42 17.56
N GLU A 188 25.24 18.59 18.08
CA GLU A 188 26.63 19.06 18.20
C GLU A 188 27.45 18.16 19.12
N GLU A 189 26.86 17.69 20.23
CA GLU A 189 27.49 16.73 21.14
C GLU A 189 27.78 15.39 20.43
N GLN A 190 26.82 14.88 19.65
CA GLN A 190 27.05 13.65 18.87
C GLN A 190 28.18 13.82 17.85
N VAL A 191 28.31 14.99 17.21
CA VAL A 191 29.41 15.28 16.28
C VAL A 191 30.74 15.28 17.03
N LEU A 192 30.82 15.94 18.19
CA LEU A 192 32.02 15.96 19.02
C LEU A 192 32.43 14.55 19.49
N ARG A 193 31.47 13.75 19.95
CA ARG A 193 31.72 12.35 20.36
C ARG A 193 32.25 11.50 19.20
N ARG A 194 31.70 11.66 17.99
CA ARG A 194 32.20 10.99 16.79
C ARG A 194 33.60 11.45 16.41
N ALA A 195 33.87 12.75 16.46
CA ALA A 195 35.19 13.29 16.18
C ALA A 195 36.24 12.76 17.17
N GLN A 196 35.92 12.71 18.47
CA GLN A 196 36.79 12.12 19.48
C GLN A 196 37.03 10.61 19.23
N SER A 197 35.99 9.86 18.89
CA SER A 197 36.11 8.43 18.53
C SER A 197 37.04 8.23 17.33
N MET A 198 36.88 9.03 16.27
CA MET A 198 37.74 8.98 15.08
C MET A 198 39.20 9.33 15.41
N GLN A 199 39.43 10.30 16.29
CA GLN A 199 40.78 10.64 16.75
C GLN A 199 41.41 9.48 17.54
N MET A 200 40.66 8.84 18.45
CA MET A 200 41.14 7.66 19.16
C MET A 200 41.44 6.49 18.21
N GLU A 201 40.55 6.20 17.26
CA GLU A 201 40.77 5.17 16.24
C GLU A 201 42.01 5.43 15.41
N ASN A 202 42.24 6.69 15.01
CA ASN A 202 43.45 7.09 14.29
C ASN A 202 44.72 6.86 15.13
N ILE A 203 44.73 7.29 16.40
CA ILE A 203 45.88 7.09 17.30
C ILE A 203 46.15 5.60 17.52
N VAL A 204 45.11 4.80 17.76
CA VAL A 204 45.23 3.34 17.92
C VAL A 204 45.76 2.70 16.64
N GLY A 205 45.30 3.15 15.47
CA GLY A 205 45.80 2.72 14.16
C GLY A 205 47.29 3.01 13.97
N ILE A 206 47.74 4.22 14.34
CA ILE A 206 49.16 4.61 14.27
C ILE A 206 50.00 3.75 15.22
N LEU A 207 49.56 3.56 16.48
CA LEU A 207 50.26 2.70 17.44
C LEU A 207 50.35 1.24 16.97
N ALA A 208 49.28 0.70 16.37
CA ALA A 208 49.28 -0.64 15.81
C ALA A 208 50.24 -0.79 14.62
N GLN A 209 50.34 0.22 13.76
CA GLN A 209 51.33 0.25 12.67
C GLN A 209 52.77 0.32 13.20
N PHE A 210 53.01 1.14 14.23
CA PHE A 210 54.31 1.24 14.88
C PHE A 210 54.74 -0.09 15.51
N MET A 211 53.85 -0.75 16.25
CA MET A 211 54.12 -2.07 16.85
C MET A 211 54.40 -3.14 15.79
N LYS A 212 53.64 -3.17 14.68
CA LYS A 212 53.90 -4.12 13.58
C LYS A 212 55.25 -3.90 12.91
N SER A 213 55.62 -2.63 12.68
CA SER A 213 56.92 -2.27 12.10
C SER A 213 58.10 -2.66 13.01
N HIS A 214 57.93 -2.58 14.33
CA HIS A 214 58.93 -3.07 15.29
C HIS A 214 59.03 -4.60 15.29
N GLN A 215 57.89 -5.31 15.28
CA GLN A 215 57.87 -6.77 15.23
C GLN A 215 58.49 -7.34 13.94
N GLN A 216 58.33 -6.65 12.80
CA GLN A 216 58.99 -7.04 11.54
C GLN A 216 60.51 -6.87 11.60
N LYS A 217 61.01 -5.84 12.27
CA LYS A 217 62.46 -5.65 12.48
C LYS A 217 63.04 -6.71 13.41
N ASP A 218 62.30 -7.10 14.45
CA ASP A 218 62.75 -8.11 15.41
C ASP A 218 62.69 -9.55 14.84
N ASN A 219 61.88 -9.81 13.80
CA ASN A 219 61.81 -11.10 13.09
C ASN A 219 62.81 -11.24 11.93
N GLU A 220 63.52 -10.18 11.55
CA GLU A 220 64.53 -10.17 10.47
C GLU A 220 65.98 -10.19 11.01
N THR A 221 66.17 -10.44 12.32
CA THR A 221 67.48 -10.63 12.96
C THR A 221 67.61 -12.06 13.48
#